data_AF-A0A024HPG3-F1
#
_entry.id   AF-A0A024HPG3-F1
#
_cell.length_a   1.000
_cell.length_b   1.000
_cell.length_c   1.000
_cell.angle_alpha   90.00
_cell.angle_beta   90.00
_cell.angle_gamma   90.00
#
_symmetry.space_group_name_H-M   'P 1'
#
loop_
_entity.id
_entity.type
_entity.pdbx_description
1 polymer ?
#
loop_
_entity_poly.entity_id
_entity_poly.type
_entity_poly.pdbx_seq_one_letter_code
_entity_poly.pdbx_strand_id
1 'polypeptide(L)'
;MKRIAMILSLALLASPVFAADLCSENLQKIDQSMQTTNRSETVQEQAMRLQEKAAQAQQAGNDKACVAMTEKALRLLKSSASNS
;
A
#
# COMPACT_ATOMS: atom_id res chain seq x y z
N MET A 1 10.13 -30.82 -38.47
CA MET A 1 10.64 -29.75 -37.58
C MET A 1 9.98 -28.43 -37.94
N LYS A 2 9.14 -27.87 -37.06
CA LYS A 2 8.80 -26.44 -37.08
C LYS A 2 8.21 -26.07 -35.72
N ARG A 3 9.11 -25.96 -34.73
CA ARG A 3 8.80 -25.34 -33.44
C ARG A 3 8.78 -23.84 -33.67
N ILE A 4 7.64 -23.28 -34.01
CA ILE A 4 7.44 -21.83 -33.91
C ILE A 4 6.87 -21.60 -32.52
N ALA A 5 7.76 -21.59 -31.52
CA ALA A 5 7.42 -21.11 -30.20
C ALA A 5 7.38 -19.58 -30.27
N MET A 6 6.18 -19.01 -30.39
CA MET A 6 5.98 -17.59 -30.13
C MET A 6 6.05 -17.38 -28.63
N ILE A 7 7.23 -17.02 -28.13
CA ILE A 7 7.35 -16.46 -26.78
C ILE A 7 6.83 -15.02 -26.89
N LEU A 8 5.56 -14.84 -26.52
CA LEU A 8 4.97 -13.53 -26.30
C LEU A 8 5.61 -12.95 -25.05
N SER A 9 6.74 -12.26 -25.23
CA SER A 9 7.34 -11.43 -24.19
C SER A 9 6.39 -10.26 -23.91
N LEU A 10 5.54 -10.41 -22.90
CA LEU A 10 4.73 -9.33 -22.37
C LEU A 10 5.71 -8.26 -21.84
N ALA A 11 5.83 -7.15 -22.56
CA ALA A 11 6.62 -6.03 -22.11
C ALA A 11 5.99 -5.48 -20.81
N LEU A 12 6.60 -5.75 -19.64
CA LEU A 12 6.23 -5.19 -18.34
C LEU A 12 6.61 -3.69 -18.25
N LEU A 13 6.34 -2.92 -19.30
CA LEU A 13 6.66 -1.49 -19.34
C LEU A 13 5.57 -0.75 -18.57
N ALA A 14 5.89 -0.43 -17.31
CA ALA A 14 5.08 0.24 -16.29
C ALA A 14 4.07 -0.67 -15.56
N SER A 15 4.54 -1.68 -14.85
CA SER A 15 3.69 -2.65 -14.13
C SER A 15 2.83 -2.01 -13.03
N PRO A 16 1.50 -1.93 -13.20
CA PRO A 16 0.57 -1.71 -12.09
C PRO A 16 0.63 -2.84 -11.06
N VAL A 17 1.06 -4.04 -11.47
CA VAL A 17 1.12 -5.22 -10.59
C VAL A 17 1.99 -5.00 -9.35
N PHE A 18 3.19 -4.42 -9.47
CA PHE A 18 4.02 -4.14 -8.29
C PHE A 18 3.47 -3.03 -7.40
N ALA A 19 2.77 -2.04 -7.97
CA ALA A 19 2.16 -0.96 -7.19
C ALA A 19 0.89 -1.44 -6.46
N ALA A 20 0.07 -2.27 -7.10
CA ALA A 20 -1.11 -2.90 -6.51
C ALA A 20 -0.72 -3.85 -5.37
N ASP A 21 0.34 -4.65 -5.57
CA ASP A 21 0.85 -5.58 -4.57
C ASP A 21 1.44 -4.82 -3.37
N LEU A 22 2.29 -3.82 -3.63
CA LEU A 22 2.84 -2.95 -2.59
C LEU A 22 1.76 -2.17 -1.82
N CYS A 23 0.73 -1.69 -2.51
CA CYS A 23 -0.44 -1.06 -1.89
C CYS A 23 -1.12 -2.02 -0.91
N SER A 24 -1.39 -3.25 -1.34
CA SER A 24 -2.03 -4.29 -0.52
C SER A 24 -1.18 -4.64 0.70
N GLU A 25 0.12 -4.86 0.52
CA GLU A 25 1.05 -5.11 1.63
C GLU A 25 1.08 -3.95 2.62
N ASN A 26 1.10 -2.71 2.15
CA ASN A 26 1.17 -1.56 3.04
C ASN A 26 -0.15 -1.37 3.81
N LEU A 27 -1.30 -1.63 3.19
CA LEU A 27 -2.60 -1.66 3.89
C LEU A 27 -2.59 -2.69 5.03
N GLN A 28 -2.05 -3.89 4.79
CA GLN A 28 -1.89 -4.91 5.83
C GLN A 28 -0.95 -4.45 6.95
N LYS A 29 0.18 -3.83 6.63
CA LYS A 29 1.13 -3.31 7.63
C LYS A 29 0.50 -2.23 8.51
N ILE A 30 -0.35 -1.37 7.94
CA ILE A 30 -1.08 -0.34 8.69
C ILE A 30 -2.05 -1.00 9.68
N ASP A 31 -2.86 -1.94 9.20
CA ASP A 31 -3.85 -2.67 10.02
C ASP A 31 -3.17 -3.38 11.20
N GLN A 32 -2.10 -4.13 10.92
CA GLN A 32 -1.29 -4.79 11.94
C GLN A 32 -0.74 -3.78 12.96
N SER A 33 -0.15 -2.69 12.50
CA SER A 33 0.42 -1.66 13.36
C SER A 33 -0.61 -1.04 14.30
N MET A 34 -1.84 -0.79 13.81
CA MET A 34 -2.93 -0.26 14.63
C MET A 34 -3.42 -1.24 15.70
N GLN A 35 -3.36 -2.55 15.43
CA GLN A 35 -3.74 -3.59 16.38
C GLN A 35 -2.66 -3.88 17.44
N THR A 36 -1.37 -3.76 17.09
CA THR A 36 -0.26 -4.18 17.96
C THR A 36 0.29 -3.10 18.88
N THR A 37 0.01 -1.82 18.61
CA THR A 37 0.63 -0.71 19.33
C THR A 37 -0.42 0.30 19.75
N ASN A 38 -0.54 0.49 21.07
CA ASN A 38 -1.41 1.51 21.65
C ASN A 38 -0.86 2.90 21.32
N ARG A 39 -1.71 3.77 20.78
CA ARG A 39 -1.36 5.12 20.31
C ARG A 39 -2.45 6.08 20.76
N SER A 40 -2.15 7.38 20.74
CA SER A 40 -3.19 8.39 20.96
C SER A 40 -4.29 8.28 19.89
N GLU A 41 -5.52 8.56 20.29
CA GLU A 41 -6.71 8.56 19.43
C GLU A 41 -6.48 9.42 18.17
N THR A 42 -5.88 10.60 18.33
CA THR A 42 -5.56 11.49 17.22
C THR A 42 -4.62 10.86 16.18
N VAL A 43 -3.65 10.04 16.59
CA VAL A 43 -2.75 9.34 15.66
C VAL A 43 -3.50 8.19 14.97
N GLN A 44 -4.31 7.45 15.72
CA GLN A 44 -5.12 6.36 15.18
C GLN A 44 -6.12 6.86 14.14
N GLU A 45 -6.87 7.91 14.44
CA GLU A 45 -7.81 8.53 13.50
C GLU A 45 -7.13 9.01 12.21
N GLN A 46 -5.97 9.67 12.33
CA GLN A 46 -5.23 10.14 11.16
C GLN A 46 -4.74 8.97 10.29
N ALA A 47 -4.25 7.89 10.92
CA ALA A 47 -3.84 6.68 10.21
C ALA A 47 -5.04 6.02 9.51
N MET A 48 -6.19 5.89 10.18
CA MET A 48 -7.43 5.35 9.60
C MET A 48 -7.90 6.16 8.39
N ARG A 49 -7.89 7.50 8.47
CA ARG A 49 -8.26 8.36 7.33
C ARG A 49 -7.32 8.18 6.14
N LEU A 50 -6.03 7.98 6.37
CA LEU A 50 -5.06 7.71 5.29
C LEU A 50 -5.26 6.31 4.69
N GLN A 51 -5.56 5.31 5.53
CA GLN A 51 -5.88 3.96 5.09
C GLN A 51 -7.17 3.92 4.25
N GLU A 52 -8.22 4.64 4.65
CA GLU A 52 -9.46 4.72 3.89
C GLU A 52 -9.24 5.34 2.51
N LYS A 53 -8.50 6.45 2.43
CA LYS A 53 -8.13 7.08 1.14
C LYS A 53 -7.30 6.16 0.27
N ALA A 54 -6.39 5.37 0.88
CA ALA A 54 -5.61 4.40 0.15
C ALA A 54 -6.48 3.26 -0.42
N ALA A 55 -7.42 2.73 0.36
CA ALA A 55 -8.36 1.71 -0.09
C ALA A 55 -9.26 2.21 -1.22
N GLN A 56 -9.77 3.45 -1.14
CA GLN A 56 -10.53 4.08 -2.22
C GLN A 56 -9.68 4.24 -3.49
N ALA A 57 -8.42 4.65 -3.36
CA ALA A 57 -7.50 4.74 -4.49
C ALA A 57 -7.22 3.37 -5.13
N GLN A 58 -7.04 2.32 -4.33
CA GLN A 58 -6.86 0.95 -4.81
C GLN A 58 -8.10 0.46 -5.58
N GLN A 59 -9.30 0.67 -5.03
CA GLN A 59 -10.56 0.31 -5.69
C GLN A 59 -10.76 1.05 -7.02
N ALA A 60 -10.25 2.27 -7.13
CA ALA A 60 -10.25 3.05 -8.36
C ALA A 60 -9.12 2.66 -9.35
N GLY A 61 -8.28 1.68 -9.03
CA GLY A 61 -7.12 1.29 -9.84
C GLY A 61 -5.97 2.30 -9.82
N ASN A 62 -5.98 3.25 -8.87
CA ASN A 62 -4.94 4.26 -8.69
C ASN A 62 -3.90 3.81 -7.66
N ASP A 63 -3.15 2.77 -8.02
CA ASP A 63 -2.19 2.13 -7.12
C ASP A 63 -1.08 3.09 -6.64
N LYS A 64 -0.66 4.03 -7.49
CA LYS A 64 0.32 5.06 -7.10
C LYS A 64 -0.19 5.95 -5.97
N ALA A 65 -1.45 6.38 -6.05
CA ALA A 65 -2.06 7.17 -4.98
C ALA A 65 -2.27 6.31 -3.72
N CYS A 66 -2.65 5.04 -3.87
CA CYS A 66 -2.70 4.12 -2.74
C CYS A 66 -1.34 4.02 -2.04
N VAL A 67 -0.27 3.68 -2.76
CA VAL A 67 1.09 3.58 -2.21
C VAL A 67 1.47 4.88 -1.49
N ALA A 68 1.27 6.05 -2.11
CA ALA A 68 1.61 7.32 -1.49
C ALA A 68 0.84 7.59 -0.18
N MET A 69 -0.44 7.22 -0.09
CA MET A 69 -1.24 7.39 1.12
C MET A 69 -0.85 6.38 2.21
N THR A 70 -0.65 5.12 1.84
CA THR A 70 -0.21 4.09 2.78
C THR A 70 1.17 4.38 3.37
N GLU A 71 2.12 4.86 2.57
CA GLU A 71 3.43 5.27 3.08
C GLU A 71 3.34 6.44 4.07
N LYS A 72 2.44 7.41 3.83
CA LYS A 72 2.19 8.51 4.79
C LYS A 72 1.65 7.96 6.11
N ALA A 73 0.73 7.01 6.06
CA ALA A 73 0.18 6.37 7.26
C ALA A 73 1.27 5.61 8.03
N LEU A 74 2.09 4.82 7.33
CA LEU A 74 3.20 4.08 7.95
C LEU A 74 4.23 5.02 8.58
N ARG A 75 4.58 6.13 7.93
CA ARG A 75 5.47 7.15 8.51
C ARG A 75 4.88 7.75 9.79
N LEU A 76 3.60 8.13 9.76
CA LEU A 76 2.90 8.65 10.94
C LEU A 76 2.93 7.64 12.11
N LEU A 77 2.56 6.38 11.85
CA LEU A 77 2.52 5.31 12.85
C LEU A 77 3.90 4.95 13.39
N LYS A 78 4.94 5.05 12.57
CA LYS A 78 6.35 4.83 12.97
C LYS A 78 6.85 5.98 13.85
N SER A 79 6.62 7.22 13.44
CA SER A 79 7.04 8.41 14.19
C SER A 79 6.35 8.52 15.55
N SER A 80 5.12 8.02 15.69
CA SER A 80 4.46 8.00 17.00
C SER A 80 4.99 6.89 17.92
N ALA A 81 5.39 5.75 17.37
CA ALA A 81 5.93 4.63 18.13
C ALA A 81 7.34 4.91 18.69
N SER A 82 8.15 5.71 17.99
CA SER A 82 9.49 6.10 18.47
C SER A 82 9.50 7.19 19.55
N ASN A 83 8.35 7.83 19.80
CA ASN A 83 8.17 8.87 20.81
C ASN A 83 7.37 8.37 22.04
N SER A 84 7.16 7.06 22.16
CA SER A 84 6.50 6.40 23.30
C SER A 84 7.52 5.68 24.18
#